data_AF-A0A3A6MWH3-F1
#
_entry.id   AF-A0A3A6MWH3-F1
#
_cell.length_a   1.000
_cell.length_b   1.000
_cell.length_c   1.000
_cell.angle_alpha   90.00
_cell.angle_beta   90.00
_cell.angle_gamma   90.00
#
_symmetry.space_group_name_H-M   'P 1'
#
loop_
_entity.id
_entity.type
_entity.pdbx_description
1 polymer ?
#
loop_
_entity_poly.entity_id
_entity_poly.type
_entity_poly.pdbx_seq_one_letter_code
_entity_poly.pdbx_strand_id
1 'polypeptide(L)'
;MDAVVNGIPLIVAILGLVEFAKRLGVKEKGSLILSMCLGLVLGILYQLSLVMPANLSGWLSAVVYGLALGLAASGLYDYSKQFRSTPQ
;
A
#
# COMPACT_ATOMS: atom_id res chain seq x y z
N MET A 1 -4.62 15.98 -11.06
CA MET A 1 -4.69 14.59 -11.57
C MET A 1 -3.42 13.78 -11.27
N ASP A 2 -2.33 14.43 -10.89
CA ASP A 2 -0.97 13.85 -10.79
C ASP A 2 -0.81 12.83 -9.64
N ALA A 3 -1.50 13.05 -8.53
CA ALA A 3 -1.50 12.11 -7.39
C ALA A 3 -2.18 10.77 -7.70
N VAL A 4 -3.14 10.74 -8.64
CA VAL A 4 -3.77 9.49 -9.11
C VAL A 4 -2.87 8.76 -10.10
N VAL A 5 -2.24 9.51 -11.01
CA VAL A 5 -1.32 8.96 -12.03
C VAL A 5 -0.11 8.30 -11.38
N ASN A 6 0.42 8.86 -10.29
CA ASN A 6 1.53 8.26 -9.54
C ASN A 6 1.08 7.28 -8.43
N GLY A 7 -0.16 7.38 -7.95
CA GLY A 7 -0.70 6.46 -6.95
C GLY A 7 -0.91 5.05 -7.49
N ILE A 8 -1.35 4.90 -8.75
CA ILE A 8 -1.58 3.60 -9.39
C ILE A 8 -0.28 2.76 -9.51
N PRO A 9 0.84 3.29 -10.05
CA PRO A 9 2.14 2.61 -10.02
C PRO A 9 2.58 2.21 -8.61
N LEU A 10 2.29 3.05 -7.61
CA LEU A 10 2.67 2.78 -6.23
C LEU A 10 1.93 1.57 -5.66
N ILE A 11 0.62 1.43 -5.93
CA ILE A 11 -0.17 0.26 -5.52
C ILE A 11 0.40 -1.01 -6.17
N VAL A 12 0.73 -0.96 -7.46
CA VAL A 12 1.35 -2.10 -8.16
C VAL A 12 2.71 -2.45 -7.55
N ALA A 13 3.52 -1.46 -7.20
CA ALA A 13 4.80 -1.67 -6.52
C ALA A 13 4.61 -2.31 -5.14
N ILE A 14 3.63 -1.86 -4.35
CA ILE A 14 3.28 -2.45 -3.05
C ILE A 14 2.90 -3.93 -3.23
N LEU A 15 2.00 -4.23 -4.18
CA LEU A 15 1.57 -5.60 -4.45
C LEU A 15 2.74 -6.49 -4.89
N GLY A 16 3.62 -5.99 -5.78
CA GLY A 16 4.81 -6.70 -6.22
C GLY A 16 5.79 -7.00 -5.08
N LEU A 17 5.99 -6.04 -4.16
CA LEU A 17 6.88 -6.20 -3.02
C LEU A 17 6.33 -7.16 -1.98
N VAL A 18 5.01 -7.15 -1.76
CA VAL A 18 4.31 -8.11 -0.89
C VAL A 18 4.43 -9.53 -1.45
N GLU A 19 4.26 -9.70 -2.76
CA GLU A 19 4.41 -11.00 -3.41
C GLU A 19 5.87 -11.49 -3.37
N PHE A 20 6.83 -10.58 -3.49
CA PHE A 20 8.25 -10.89 -3.28
C PHE A 20 8.51 -11.36 -1.84
N ALA A 21 7.96 -10.69 -0.84
CA ALA A 21 8.10 -11.09 0.56
C ALA A 21 7.50 -12.48 0.84
N LYS A 22 6.43 -12.88 0.15
CA LYS A 22 5.92 -14.26 0.25
C LYS A 22 6.91 -15.29 -0.29
N ARG A 23 7.61 -14.98 -1.38
CA ARG A 23 8.65 -15.88 -1.92
C ARG A 23 9.78 -16.10 -0.92
N LEU A 24 9.97 -15.17 0.02
CA LEU A 24 10.91 -15.29 1.13
C LEU A 24 10.36 -16.08 2.34
N GLY A 25 9.14 -16.64 2.26
CA GLY A 25 8.56 -17.48 3.31
C GLY A 25 7.68 -16.74 4.33
N VAL A 26 7.30 -15.49 4.06
CA VAL A 26 6.36 -14.75 4.93
C VAL A 26 4.99 -15.45 4.92
N LYS A 27 4.53 -15.85 6.11
CA LYS A 27 3.22 -16.48 6.33
C LYS A 27 2.08 -15.56 5.90
N GLU A 28 0.94 -16.16 5.56
CA GLU A 28 -0.22 -15.47 4.96
C GLU A 28 -0.72 -14.24 5.73
N LYS A 29 -0.74 -14.29 7.07
CA LYS A 29 -1.13 -13.13 7.90
C LYS A 29 -0.09 -12.00 7.85
N GLY A 30 1.18 -12.35 7.65
CA GLY A 30 2.28 -11.41 7.52
C GLY A 30 2.17 -10.57 6.25
N SER A 31 1.75 -11.14 5.13
CA SER A 31 1.61 -10.39 3.86
C SER A 31 0.54 -9.31 3.90
N LEU A 32 -0.58 -9.51 4.60
CA LEU A 32 -1.62 -8.48 4.74
C LEU A 32 -1.10 -7.29 5.56
N ILE A 33 -0.45 -7.58 6.69
CA ILE A 33 0.21 -6.55 7.53
C ILE A 33 1.32 -5.84 6.73
N LEU A 34 2.05 -6.58 5.90
CA LEU A 34 3.10 -6.02 5.04
C LEU A 34 2.53 -5.05 4.01
N SER A 35 1.42 -5.39 3.36
CA SER A 35 0.73 -4.50 2.40
C SER A 35 0.34 -3.18 3.06
N MET A 36 -0.22 -3.26 4.27
CA MET A 36 -0.63 -2.09 5.04
C MET A 36 0.57 -1.23 5.45
N CYS A 37 1.62 -1.84 6.00
CA CYS A 37 2.86 -1.13 6.34
C CYS A 37 3.52 -0.49 5.13
N LEU A 38 3.57 -1.19 4.00
CA LEU A 38 4.17 -0.68 2.77
C LEU A 38 3.36 0.47 2.19
N GLY A 39 2.03 0.38 2.17
CA GLY A 39 1.19 1.50 1.73
C GLY A 39 1.32 2.73 2.62
N LEU A 40 1.43 2.52 3.94
CA LEU A 40 1.61 3.62 4.90
C LEU A 40 2.98 4.27 4.74
N VAL A 41 4.07 3.49 4.72
CA VAL A 41 5.43 4.02 4.57
C VAL A 41 5.64 4.66 3.21
N LEU A 42 5.28 3.97 2.12
CA LEU A 42 5.49 4.49 0.76
C LEU A 42 4.56 5.65 0.45
N GLY A 43 3.32 5.66 0.93
CA GLY A 43 2.40 6.78 0.73
C GLY A 43 2.85 8.04 1.48
N ILE A 44 3.37 7.91 2.71
CA ILE A 44 3.95 9.03 3.45
C ILE A 44 5.23 9.52 2.74
N LEU A 45 6.15 8.61 2.38
CA LEU A 45 7.39 8.97 1.66
C LEU A 45 7.09 9.68 0.34
N TYR A 46 6.10 9.19 -0.40
CA TYR A 46 5.67 9.79 -1.65
C TYR A 46 5.15 11.21 -1.43
N GLN A 47 4.32 11.43 -0.42
CA GLN A 47 3.84 12.77 -0.10
C GLN A 47 4.96 13.70 0.35
N LEU A 48 5.92 13.21 1.14
CA LEU A 48 7.13 13.97 1.53
C LEU A 48 8.00 14.32 0.32
N SER A 49 8.09 13.44 -0.69
CA SER A 49 8.86 13.68 -1.91
C SER A 49 8.24 14.75 -2.80
N LEU A 50 6.92 14.92 -2.76
CA LEU A 50 6.21 15.95 -3.52
C LEU A 50 6.25 17.30 -2.82
N VAL A 51 5.97 17.30 -1.52
CA VAL A 51 5.93 18.53 -0.72
C VAL A 51 6.33 18.20 0.70
N MET A 52 7.35 18.90 1.22
CA MET A 52 7.76 18.72 2.60
C MET A 52 6.72 19.40 3.51
N PRO A 53 5.99 18.64 4.34
CA PRO A 53 4.92 19.20 5.15
C PRO A 53 5.48 20.11 6.25
N ALA A 54 5.16 21.40 6.19
CA ALA A 54 5.59 22.38 7.20
C ALA A 54 4.68 22.41 8.44
N ASN A 55 3.43 21.93 8.30
CA ASN A 55 2.39 22.03 9.31
C ASN A 55 1.75 20.66 9.61
N LEU A 56 1.10 20.53 10.77
CA LEU A 56 0.36 19.33 11.18
C LEU A 56 -0.68 18.89 10.13
N SER A 57 -1.32 19.82 9.44
CA SER A 57 -2.28 19.52 8.37
C SER A 57 -1.63 18.74 7.21
N GLY A 58 -0.40 19.09 6.82
CA GLY A 58 0.33 18.39 5.76
C GLY A 58 0.74 16.97 6.18
N TRP A 59 1.17 16.80 7.44
CA TRP A 59 1.47 15.48 8.01
C TRP A 59 0.22 14.61 8.12
N LEU A 60 -0.92 15.17 8.52
CA LEU A 60 -2.19 14.47 8.56
C LEU A 60 -2.59 13.98 7.16
N SER A 61 -2.48 14.84 6.15
CA SER A 61 -2.74 14.45 4.76
C SER A 61 -1.80 13.33 4.30
N ALA A 62 -0.51 13.35 4.66
CA ALA A 62 0.46 12.28 4.37
C ALA A 62 0.06 10.94 4.99
N VAL A 63 -0.32 10.96 6.26
CA VAL A 63 -0.77 9.76 6.95
C VAL A 63 -2.08 9.23 6.34
N VAL A 64 -3.04 10.11 6.04
CA VAL A 64 -4.32 9.71 5.43
C VAL A 64 -4.11 9.14 4.03
N TYR A 65 -3.21 9.71 3.23
CA TYR A 65 -2.87 9.20 1.90
C TYR A 65 -2.20 7.83 1.98
N GLY A 66 -1.24 7.65 2.89
CA GLY A 66 -0.61 6.35 3.15
C GLY A 66 -1.57 5.30 3.66
N LEU A 67 -2.51 5.66 4.54
CA LEU A 67 -3.57 4.77 5.01
C LEU A 67 -4.52 4.38 3.88
N ALA A 68 -4.95 5.34 3.04
CA ALA A 68 -5.82 5.05 1.90
C ALA A 68 -5.14 4.08 0.92
N LEU A 69 -3.85 4.29 0.62
CA LEU A 69 -3.06 3.38 -0.21
C LEU A 69 -2.87 2.00 0.43
N GLY A 70 -2.54 1.94 1.73
CA GLY A 70 -2.37 0.69 2.46
C GLY A 70 -3.66 -0.12 2.55
N LEU A 71 -4.80 0.53 2.79
CA LEU A 71 -6.12 -0.11 2.81
C LEU A 71 -6.54 -0.57 1.42
N ALA A 72 -6.30 0.24 0.38
CA ALA A 72 -6.55 -0.16 -1.00
C ALA A 72 -5.71 -1.38 -1.39
N ALA A 73 -4.40 -1.36 -1.12
CA ALA A 73 -3.51 -2.49 -1.39
C ALA A 73 -3.90 -3.75 -0.61
N SER A 74 -4.27 -3.60 0.67
CA SER A 74 -4.73 -4.72 1.51
C SER A 74 -6.06 -5.29 1.03
N GLY A 75 -6.99 -4.43 0.59
CA GLY A 75 -8.26 -4.85 -0.01
C GLY A 75 -8.05 -5.59 -1.33
N LEU A 76 -7.27 -5.04 -2.26
CA LEU A 76 -6.91 -5.70 -3.53
C LEU A 76 -6.25 -7.07 -3.28
N TYR A 77 -5.37 -7.13 -2.27
CA TYR A 77 -4.73 -8.36 -1.86
C TYR A 77 -5.72 -9.40 -1.35
N ASP A 78 -6.66 -9.01 -0.47
CA ASP A 78 -7.69 -9.91 0.05
C ASP A 78 -8.64 -10.42 -1.06
N TYR A 79 -9.07 -9.54 -1.97
CA TYR A 79 -9.84 -9.91 -3.15
C TYR A 79 -9.10 -10.92 -4.04
N SER A 80 -7.84 -10.64 -4.38
CA SER A 80 -7.04 -11.56 -5.20
C SER A 80 -6.89 -12.95 -4.57
N LYS A 81 -6.88 -13.02 -3.22
CA LYS A 81 -6.87 -14.27 -2.46
C LYS A 81 -8.23 -14.97 -2.54
N GLN A 82 -9.33 -14.25 -2.38
CA GLN A 82 -10.67 -14.82 -2.44
C GLN A 82 -10.89 -15.55 -3.78
N PHE A 83 -10.43 -14.96 -4.90
CA PHE A 83 -10.48 -15.60 -6.22
C PHE A 83 -9.63 -16.87 -6.36
N ARG A 84 -8.55 -17.02 -5.59
CA ARG A 84 -7.75 -18.27 -5.56
C ARG A 84 -8.30 -19.32 -4.60
N SER A 85 -9.23 -18.95 -3.70
CA SER A 85 -9.73 -19.81 -2.62
C SER A 85 -11.12 -20.37 -2.89
N THR A 86 -11.65 -20.21 -4.09
CA THR A 86 -12.84 -20.92 -4.57
C THR A 86 -12.40 -22.20 -5.29
N PRO A 87 -12.34 -23.38 -4.63
CA PRO A 87 -12.68 -24.61 -5.32
C PRO A 87 -14.14 -24.50 -5.78
N GLN A 88 -14.39 -25.00 -6.99
CA GLN A 88 -15.73 -25.36 -7.48
C GLN A 88 -16.57 -26.01 -6.37
#